data_AF-A0A954PUR8-F1
#
_entry.id   AF-A0A954PUR8-F1
#
_cell.length_a   1.000
_cell.length_b   1.000
_cell.length_c   1.000
_cell.angle_alpha   90.00
_cell.angle_beta   90.00
_cell.angle_gamma   90.00
#
_symmetry.space_group_name_H-M   'P 1'
#
loop_
_entity.id
_entity.type
_entity.pdbx_description
1 polymer ?
#
loop_
_entity_poly.entity_id
_entity_poly.type
_entity_poly.pdbx_seq_one_letter_code
_entity_poly.pdbx_strand_id
1 'polypeptide(L)'
;EIRLTVWQNLLIPNIADADIDAVKERLLDIGLGYDASSFRAGLVACTGSGGCKFAAAETKTHAMTLAKHLESQFELDRPINIHLTGCHHSCAQHYIGDIGLLGCKVEQGDDMVDGYHVHLGGGWGDRQGIARLVFESVAFEDVPNLIAAVIGGYLQRRREGESFIEFTSRTSDQELKAMAHELV
;
A
#
# COMPACT_ATOMS: atom_id res chain seq x y z
N GLU A 1 -20.03 17.32 -12.28
CA GLU A 1 -20.24 15.87 -12.07
C GLU A 1 -19.07 15.36 -11.22
N ILE A 2 -19.28 14.35 -10.38
CA ILE A 2 -18.20 13.68 -9.62
C ILE A 2 -18.42 12.17 -9.74
N ARG A 3 -17.35 11.40 -9.97
CA ARG A 3 -17.36 9.94 -9.95
C ARG A 3 -16.43 9.42 -8.86
N LEU A 4 -16.84 8.37 -8.17
CA LEU A 4 -16.00 7.65 -7.22
C LEU A 4 -15.28 6.50 -7.94
N THR A 5 -14.09 6.16 -7.47
CA THR A 5 -13.33 5.00 -7.97
C THR A 5 -13.36 3.88 -6.95
N VAL A 6 -13.07 2.65 -7.41
CA VAL A 6 -12.89 1.49 -6.52
C VAL A 6 -11.63 1.61 -5.63
N TRP A 7 -10.75 2.57 -5.93
CA TRP A 7 -9.50 2.84 -5.22
C TRP A 7 -9.57 4.07 -4.32
N GLN A 8 -10.77 4.39 -3.81
CA GLN A 8 -10.99 5.47 -2.84
C GLN A 8 -10.60 6.88 -3.34
N ASN A 9 -10.46 7.04 -4.66
CA ASN A 9 -10.21 8.31 -5.33
C ASN A 9 -11.46 8.89 -6.01
N LEU A 10 -11.39 10.17 -6.39
CA LEU A 10 -12.44 10.93 -7.04
C LEU A 10 -12.03 11.32 -8.46
N LEU A 11 -13.00 11.36 -9.39
CA LEU A 11 -12.83 11.90 -10.74
C LEU A 11 -13.80 13.06 -10.97
N ILE A 12 -13.30 14.16 -11.51
CA ILE A 12 -14.08 15.33 -11.91
C ILE A 12 -13.96 15.51 -13.42
N PRO A 13 -14.86 14.91 -14.23
CA PRO A 13 -14.81 15.03 -15.68
C PRO A 13 -15.41 16.36 -16.17
N ASN A 14 -15.23 16.63 -17.47
CA ASN A 14 -15.88 17.74 -18.19
C ASN A 14 -15.49 19.13 -17.65
N ILE A 15 -14.24 19.30 -17.21
CA ILE A 15 -13.65 20.61 -16.88
C ILE A 15 -13.16 21.22 -18.19
N ALA A 16 -13.54 22.47 -18.48
CA ALA A 16 -13.02 23.19 -19.62
C ALA A 16 -11.53 23.53 -19.40
N ASP A 17 -10.70 23.49 -20.44
CA ASP A 17 -9.25 23.72 -20.32
C ASP A 17 -8.90 25.03 -19.62
N ALA A 18 -9.71 26.08 -19.84
CA ALA A 18 -9.54 27.40 -19.22
C ALA A 18 -9.77 27.40 -17.69
N ASP A 19 -10.47 26.41 -17.14
CA ASP A 19 -10.83 26.32 -15.73
C ASP A 19 -9.90 25.38 -14.93
N ILE A 20 -9.01 24.64 -15.59
CA ILE A 20 -8.19 23.58 -14.96
C ILE A 20 -7.37 24.12 -13.79
N ASP A 21 -6.68 25.25 -13.95
CA ASP A 21 -5.79 25.79 -12.91
C ASP A 21 -6.59 26.29 -11.70
N ALA A 22 -7.73 26.94 -11.94
CA ALA A 22 -8.63 27.36 -10.87
C ALA A 22 -9.18 26.15 -10.10
N VAL A 23 -9.54 25.06 -10.77
CA VAL A 23 -9.99 23.83 -10.10
C VAL A 23 -8.87 23.22 -9.26
N LYS A 24 -7.65 23.13 -9.80
CA LYS A 24 -6.48 22.62 -9.07
C LYS A 24 -6.22 23.37 -7.77
N GLU A 25 -6.25 24.70 -7.81
CA GLU A 25 -6.09 25.55 -6.61
C GLU A 25 -7.17 25.25 -5.57
N ARG A 26 -8.44 25.21 -6.00
CA ARG A 26 -9.57 24.92 -5.11
C ARG A 26 -9.53 23.52 -4.51
N LEU A 27 -9.02 22.52 -5.22
CA LEU A 27 -8.83 21.18 -4.68
C LEU A 27 -7.77 21.17 -3.58
N LEU A 28 -6.65 21.88 -3.77
CA LEU A 28 -5.61 22.01 -2.76
C LEU A 28 -6.10 22.74 -1.51
N ASP A 29 -6.91 23.79 -1.66
CA ASP A 29 -7.51 24.54 -0.54
C ASP A 29 -8.32 23.64 0.41
N ILE A 30 -8.97 22.61 -0.12
CA ILE A 30 -9.79 21.66 0.65
C ILE A 30 -9.03 20.37 1.01
N GLY A 31 -7.72 20.33 0.76
CA GLY A 31 -6.84 19.21 1.12
C GLY A 31 -6.90 18.02 0.16
N LEU A 32 -7.43 18.20 -1.06
CA LEU A 32 -7.43 17.17 -2.10
C LEU A 32 -6.28 17.42 -3.08
N GLY A 33 -5.23 16.60 -2.97
CA GLY A 33 -4.16 16.56 -3.97
C GLY A 33 -4.66 15.98 -5.30
N TYR A 34 -4.15 16.52 -6.40
CA TYR A 34 -4.42 16.01 -7.76
C TYR A 34 -3.18 15.39 -8.42
N ASP A 35 -1.99 15.62 -7.85
CA ASP A 35 -0.74 15.00 -8.25
C ASP A 35 -0.37 13.97 -7.17
N ALA A 36 -0.50 12.69 -7.52
CA ALA A 36 -0.29 11.58 -6.61
C ALA A 36 0.94 10.78 -7.04
N SER A 37 1.82 10.51 -6.08
CA SER A 37 2.91 9.57 -6.29
C SER A 37 2.39 8.18 -6.67
N SER A 38 3.25 7.39 -7.29
CA SER A 38 3.01 5.97 -7.58
C SER A 38 2.59 5.16 -6.35
N PHE A 39 2.94 5.59 -5.14
CA PHE A 39 2.49 4.97 -3.88
C PHE A 39 1.09 5.43 -3.47
N ARG A 40 0.81 6.74 -3.50
CA ARG A 40 -0.50 7.29 -3.12
C ARG A 40 -1.61 6.87 -4.07
N ALA A 41 -1.32 6.80 -5.37
CA ALA A 41 -2.29 6.43 -6.39
C ALA A 41 -2.85 5.01 -6.20
N GLY A 42 -2.04 4.08 -5.66
CA GLY A 42 -2.40 2.68 -5.39
C GLY A 42 -2.72 2.38 -3.92
N LEU A 43 -2.79 3.39 -3.06
CA LEU A 43 -2.98 3.19 -1.62
C LEU A 43 -4.47 3.06 -1.27
N VAL A 44 -4.81 1.97 -0.58
CA VAL A 44 -6.19 1.69 -0.14
C VAL A 44 -6.16 1.29 1.32
N ALA A 45 -7.01 1.89 2.15
CA ALA A 45 -7.12 1.53 3.57
C ALA A 45 -8.58 1.35 3.98
N CYS A 46 -8.87 0.37 4.85
CA CYS A 46 -10.20 0.29 5.43
C CYS A 46 -10.37 1.33 6.56
N THR A 47 -11.43 1.21 7.36
CA THR A 47 -11.67 2.14 8.47
C THR A 47 -10.62 2.02 9.58
N GLY A 48 -10.08 0.82 9.83
CA GLY A 48 -9.13 0.58 10.92
C GLY A 48 -9.75 0.70 12.32
N SER A 49 -8.93 0.54 13.36
CA SER A 49 -9.33 0.61 14.77
C SER A 49 -9.82 1.99 15.21
N GLY A 50 -9.49 3.05 14.46
CA GLY A 50 -10.01 4.41 14.66
C GLY A 50 -11.52 4.56 14.43
N GLY A 51 -12.18 3.58 13.82
CA GLY A 51 -13.65 3.62 13.64
C GLY A 51 -14.36 2.27 13.43
N CYS A 52 -13.64 1.15 13.34
CA CYS A 52 -14.21 -0.18 13.17
C CYS A 52 -13.95 -1.05 14.40
N LYS A 53 -15.02 -1.53 15.04
CA LYS A 53 -14.95 -2.41 16.22
C LYS A 53 -14.29 -3.78 15.99
N PHE A 54 -14.12 -4.19 14.73
CA PHE A 54 -13.53 -5.47 14.37
C PHE A 54 -12.04 -5.37 14.05
N ALA A 55 -11.51 -4.15 13.90
CA ALA A 55 -10.15 -3.95 13.47
C ALA A 55 -9.15 -4.24 14.61
N ALA A 56 -8.15 -5.05 14.31
CA ALA A 56 -7.02 -5.32 15.19
C ALA A 56 -5.97 -4.21 15.14
N ALA A 57 -5.88 -3.46 14.03
CA ALA A 57 -4.93 -2.37 13.84
C ALA A 57 -5.60 -1.11 13.24
N GLU A 58 -5.01 0.05 13.50
CA GLU A 58 -5.29 1.28 12.76
C GLU A 58 -4.88 1.09 11.30
N THR A 59 -5.48 1.81 10.34
CA THR A 59 -5.13 1.63 8.92
C THR A 59 -4.97 2.93 8.16
N LYS A 60 -5.77 3.97 8.42
CA LYS A 60 -5.71 5.21 7.65
C LYS A 60 -4.43 5.98 7.93
N THR A 61 -4.11 6.17 9.22
CA THR A 61 -2.87 6.86 9.61
C THR A 61 -1.64 6.05 9.19
N HIS A 62 -1.68 4.74 9.38
CA HIS A 62 -0.59 3.83 8.99
C HIS A 62 -0.33 3.84 7.48
N ALA A 63 -1.38 3.86 6.66
CA ALA A 63 -1.28 3.96 5.21
C ALA A 63 -0.55 5.24 4.79
N MET A 64 -0.92 6.38 5.38
CA MET A 64 -0.28 7.67 5.09
C MET A 64 1.18 7.73 5.55
N THR A 65 1.48 7.17 6.73
CA THR A 65 2.86 7.06 7.25
C THR A 65 3.72 6.18 6.34
N LEU A 66 3.21 5.03 5.91
CA LEU A 66 3.89 4.12 5.00
C LEU A 66 4.17 4.80 3.65
N ALA A 67 3.15 5.41 3.04
CA ALA A 67 3.32 6.11 1.76
C ALA A 67 4.38 7.22 1.86
N LYS A 68 4.32 8.06 2.91
CA LYS A 68 5.31 9.11 3.13
C LYS A 68 6.73 8.56 3.27
N HIS A 69 6.89 7.45 3.97
CA HIS A 69 8.19 6.80 4.12
C HIS A 69 8.74 6.32 2.78
N LEU A 70 7.91 5.61 1.99
CA LEU A 70 8.32 5.09 0.68
C LEU A 70 8.62 6.22 -0.33
N GLU A 71 7.83 7.29 -0.32
CA GLU A 71 8.05 8.49 -1.15
C GLU A 71 9.39 9.18 -0.87
N SER A 72 9.89 9.11 0.36
CA SER A 72 11.19 9.69 0.71
C SER A 72 12.39 8.88 0.20
N GLN A 73 12.17 7.65 -0.24
CA GLN A 73 13.23 6.72 -0.64
C GLN A 73 13.21 6.36 -2.13
N PHE A 74 12.02 6.32 -2.73
CA PHE A 74 11.85 5.81 -4.09
C PHE A 74 10.96 6.71 -4.93
N GLU A 75 11.37 6.87 -6.18
CA GLU A 75 10.50 7.31 -7.26
C GLU A 75 10.25 6.11 -8.17
N LEU A 76 8.98 5.75 -8.39
CA LEU A 76 8.61 4.59 -9.18
C LEU A 76 8.05 5.01 -10.53
N ASP A 77 8.47 4.29 -11.57
CA ASP A 77 7.96 4.39 -12.93
C ASP A 77 6.53 3.83 -13.09
N ARG A 78 6.06 3.04 -12.12
CA ARG A 78 4.73 2.43 -12.12
C ARG A 78 4.15 2.38 -10.70
N PRO A 79 2.82 2.49 -10.54
CA PRO A 79 2.17 2.31 -9.24
C PRO A 79 2.41 0.93 -8.64
N ILE A 80 2.51 0.88 -7.32
CA ILE A 80 2.42 -0.35 -6.52
C ILE A 80 1.18 -0.20 -5.63
N ASN A 81 0.25 -1.15 -5.74
CA ASN A 81 -1.00 -1.13 -4.99
C ASN A 81 -0.76 -1.66 -3.58
N ILE A 82 -0.97 -0.81 -2.57
CA ILE A 82 -0.73 -1.11 -1.16
C ILE A 82 -2.06 -1.07 -0.41
N HIS A 83 -2.50 -2.21 0.09
CA HIS A 83 -3.84 -2.40 0.62
C HIS A 83 -3.81 -2.73 2.12
N LEU A 84 -4.25 -1.81 2.97
CA LEU A 84 -4.29 -1.95 4.43
C LEU A 84 -5.68 -2.34 4.92
N THR A 85 -5.80 -3.56 5.43
CA THR A 85 -7.04 -4.08 6.00
C THR A 85 -6.84 -4.36 7.50
N GLY A 86 -7.62 -3.74 8.38
CA GLY A 86 -7.49 -3.91 9.82
C GLY A 86 -7.96 -5.25 10.40
N CYS A 87 -8.65 -6.11 9.65
CA CYS A 87 -9.12 -7.42 10.11
C CYS A 87 -9.37 -8.41 8.97
N HIS A 88 -9.68 -9.67 9.29
CA HIS A 88 -9.87 -10.75 8.32
C HIS A 88 -11.02 -10.56 7.32
N HIS A 89 -11.90 -9.56 7.49
CA HIS A 89 -13.00 -9.28 6.55
C HIS A 89 -12.56 -8.66 5.22
N SER A 90 -11.29 -8.23 5.09
CA SER A 90 -10.73 -7.84 3.79
C SER A 90 -11.46 -6.67 3.08
N CYS A 91 -11.99 -5.70 3.82
CA CYS A 91 -12.69 -4.55 3.24
C CYS A 91 -11.82 -3.69 2.30
N ALA A 92 -10.50 -3.65 2.50
CA ALA A 92 -9.55 -3.01 1.57
C ALA A 92 -8.88 -4.01 0.62
N GLN A 93 -9.35 -5.26 0.58
CA GLN A 93 -8.95 -6.27 -0.39
C GLN A 93 -7.43 -6.56 -0.40
N HIS A 94 -6.83 -6.78 0.77
CA HIS A 94 -5.39 -7.05 0.91
C HIS A 94 -4.90 -8.25 0.09
N TYR A 95 -5.74 -9.26 -0.15
CA TYR A 95 -5.38 -10.44 -0.94
C TYR A 95 -5.09 -10.16 -2.43
N ILE A 96 -5.52 -9.01 -2.97
CA ILE A 96 -5.33 -8.65 -4.39
C ILE A 96 -4.48 -7.39 -4.57
N GLY A 97 -3.93 -6.85 -3.49
CA GLY A 97 -2.92 -5.80 -3.57
C GLY A 97 -1.56 -6.39 -3.93
N ASP A 98 -0.74 -5.61 -4.63
CA ASP A 98 0.67 -5.94 -4.84
C ASP A 98 1.35 -6.20 -3.49
N ILE A 99 1.01 -5.35 -2.51
CA ILE A 99 1.34 -5.46 -1.09
C ILE A 99 0.05 -5.38 -0.27
N GLY A 100 -0.32 -6.49 0.36
CA GLY A 100 -1.45 -6.58 1.28
C GLY A 100 -1.00 -6.55 2.74
N LEU A 101 -1.59 -5.68 3.56
CA LEU A 101 -1.34 -5.61 4.99
C LEU A 101 -2.61 -5.99 5.75
N LEU A 102 -2.58 -7.14 6.43
CA LEU A 102 -3.68 -7.64 7.27
C LEU A 102 -3.37 -7.36 8.75
N GLY A 103 -4.16 -6.48 9.36
CA GLY A 103 -4.00 -6.02 10.73
C GLY A 103 -4.09 -7.17 11.74
N CYS A 104 -3.15 -7.16 12.68
CA CYS A 104 -3.04 -8.07 13.80
C CYS A 104 -2.52 -7.32 15.03
N LYS A 105 -2.44 -8.02 16.17
CA LYS A 105 -1.76 -7.53 17.36
C LYS A 105 -0.43 -8.27 17.50
N VAL A 106 0.63 -7.52 17.78
CA VAL A 106 1.99 -8.04 17.92
C VAL A 106 2.44 -7.79 19.36
N GLU A 107 3.01 -8.81 19.99
CA GLU A 107 3.58 -8.69 21.33
C GLU A 107 4.93 -7.97 21.25
N GLN A 108 5.09 -6.92 22.04
CA GLN A 108 6.32 -6.15 22.12
C GLN A 108 6.61 -5.81 23.59
N GLY A 109 7.48 -6.61 24.21
CA GLY A 109 7.67 -6.57 25.65
C GLY A 109 6.39 -7.00 26.37
N ASP A 110 5.90 -6.15 27.28
CA ASP A 110 4.66 -6.40 28.03
C ASP A 110 3.40 -5.83 27.33
N ASP A 111 3.56 -5.17 26.16
CA ASP A 111 2.48 -4.50 25.43
C ASP A 111 2.07 -5.25 24.16
N MET A 112 0.82 -5.05 23.75
CA MET A 112 0.32 -5.49 22.44
C MET A 112 0.18 -4.28 21.51
N VAL A 113 1.05 -4.20 20.49
CA VAL A 113 1.06 -3.10 19.52
C VAL A 113 0.32 -3.48 18.24
N ASP A 114 -0.02 -2.46 17.45
CA ASP A 114 -0.56 -2.67 16.11
C ASP A 114 0.53 -3.23 15.19
N GLY A 115 0.17 -4.24 14.41
CA GLY A 115 1.04 -4.80 13.39
C GLY A 115 0.26 -5.44 12.25
N TYR A 116 0.99 -6.06 11.33
CA TYR A 116 0.42 -6.63 10.13
C TYR A 116 1.06 -7.97 9.74
N HIS A 117 0.22 -8.87 9.25
CA HIS A 117 0.63 -9.93 8.36
C HIS A 117 0.79 -9.35 6.94
N VAL A 118 2.01 -9.43 6.40
CA VAL A 118 2.37 -8.89 5.10
C VAL A 118 2.21 -9.95 4.03
N HIS A 119 1.32 -9.67 3.08
CA HIS A 119 1.04 -10.49 1.92
C HIS A 119 1.61 -9.84 0.66
N LEU A 120 2.23 -10.62 -0.22
CA LEU A 120 2.86 -10.10 -1.44
C LEU A 120 2.38 -10.85 -2.69
N GLY A 121 2.31 -10.13 -3.80
CA GLY A 121 2.05 -10.70 -5.13
C GLY A 121 0.57 -10.98 -5.44
N GLY A 122 -0.35 -10.26 -4.78
CA GLY A 122 -1.76 -10.27 -5.16
C GLY A 122 -2.01 -9.39 -6.38
N GLY A 123 -3.05 -9.69 -7.15
CA GLY A 123 -3.39 -8.91 -8.32
C GLY A 123 -4.79 -9.14 -8.87
N TRP A 124 -5.14 -8.33 -9.85
CA TRP A 124 -6.46 -8.29 -10.48
C TRP A 124 -6.33 -8.04 -12.00
N GLY A 125 -7.45 -8.12 -12.73
CA GLY A 125 -7.46 -7.86 -14.17
C GLY A 125 -6.73 -8.95 -14.96
N ASP A 126 -5.71 -8.57 -15.73
CA ASP A 126 -4.91 -9.50 -16.53
C ASP A 126 -3.85 -10.25 -15.70
N ARG A 127 -3.52 -9.74 -14.50
CA ARG A 127 -2.55 -10.33 -13.58
C ARG A 127 -3.25 -10.84 -12.33
N GLN A 128 -4.07 -11.89 -12.52
CA GLN A 128 -4.88 -12.48 -11.46
C GLN A 128 -4.03 -13.34 -10.52
N GLY A 129 -4.11 -13.07 -9.22
CA GLY A 129 -3.38 -13.84 -8.21
C GLY A 129 -3.81 -13.45 -6.81
N ILE A 130 -3.77 -14.42 -5.90
CA ILE A 130 -3.97 -14.18 -4.46
C ILE A 130 -2.59 -14.00 -3.83
N ALA A 131 -2.43 -12.91 -3.08
CA ALA A 131 -1.21 -12.58 -2.38
C ALA A 131 -0.83 -13.69 -1.38
N ARG A 132 0.47 -14.00 -1.32
CA ARG A 132 1.02 -15.01 -0.41
C ARG A 132 1.38 -14.34 0.91
N LEU A 133 1.07 -14.98 2.03
CA LEU A 133 1.53 -14.53 3.34
C LEU A 133 3.05 -14.75 3.43
N VAL A 134 3.82 -13.66 3.40
CA VAL A 134 5.28 -13.73 3.43
C VAL A 134 5.82 -13.42 4.82
N PHE A 135 5.31 -12.38 5.48
CA PHE A 135 5.76 -12.01 6.82
C PHE A 135 4.58 -12.02 7.79
N GLU A 136 4.80 -12.62 8.95
CA GLU A 136 3.77 -12.75 9.98
C GLU A 136 4.04 -11.81 11.15
N SER A 137 2.98 -11.17 11.66
CA SER A 137 3.01 -10.43 12.92
C SER A 137 4.14 -9.38 13.00
N VAL A 138 4.27 -8.56 11.95
CA VAL A 138 5.27 -7.48 11.92
C VAL A 138 4.70 -6.25 12.62
N ALA A 139 5.37 -5.75 13.66
CA ALA A 139 4.98 -4.51 14.32
C ALA A 139 4.97 -3.34 13.32
N PHE A 140 3.99 -2.43 13.42
CA PHE A 140 3.85 -1.38 12.41
C PHE A 140 5.09 -0.49 12.28
N GLU A 141 5.86 -0.28 13.36
CA GLU A 141 7.10 0.49 13.29
C GLU A 141 8.15 -0.11 12.34
N ASP A 142 8.14 -1.44 12.16
CA ASP A 142 9.06 -2.16 11.27
C ASP A 142 8.53 -2.27 9.84
N VAL A 143 7.21 -2.18 9.65
CA VAL A 143 6.56 -2.37 8.33
C VAL A 143 7.11 -1.40 7.27
N PRO A 144 7.28 -0.08 7.50
CA PRO A 144 7.83 0.83 6.51
C PRO A 144 9.21 0.41 5.99
N ASN A 145 10.14 0.09 6.89
CA ASN A 145 11.49 -0.33 6.53
C ASN A 145 11.49 -1.68 5.82
N LEU A 146 10.68 -2.64 6.30
CA LEU A 146 10.54 -3.95 5.68
C LEU A 146 10.02 -3.83 4.24
N ILE A 147 8.96 -3.05 4.02
CA ILE A 147 8.40 -2.85 2.68
C ILE A 147 9.38 -2.10 1.78
N ALA A 148 10.08 -1.09 2.32
CA ALA A 148 11.14 -0.40 1.60
C ALA A 148 12.24 -1.35 1.14
N ALA A 149 12.65 -2.31 1.99
CA ALA A 149 13.65 -3.30 1.66
C ALA A 149 13.23 -4.23 0.52
N VAL A 150 11.98 -4.71 0.55
CA VAL A 150 11.41 -5.54 -0.53
C VAL A 150 11.33 -4.75 -1.83
N ILE A 151 10.91 -3.47 -1.79
CA ILE A 151 10.85 -2.61 -2.97
C ILE A 151 12.25 -2.31 -3.52
N GLY A 152 13.22 -2.03 -2.65
CA GLY A 152 14.62 -1.85 -3.05
C GLY A 152 15.18 -3.11 -3.72
N GLY A 153 14.89 -4.28 -3.16
CA GLY A 153 15.25 -5.57 -3.74
C GLY A 153 14.62 -5.81 -5.11
N TYR A 154 13.34 -5.45 -5.28
CA TYR A 154 12.65 -5.42 -6.57
C TYR A 154 13.35 -4.51 -7.57
N LEU A 155 13.58 -3.24 -7.23
CA LEU A 155 14.17 -2.26 -8.14
C LEU A 155 15.58 -2.67 -8.62
N GLN A 156 16.36 -3.34 -7.77
CA GLN A 156 17.70 -3.83 -8.10
C GLN A 156 17.69 -5.09 -8.99
N ARG A 157 16.68 -5.96 -8.83
CA ARG A 157 16.67 -7.31 -9.42
C ARG A 157 15.57 -7.51 -10.46
N ARG A 158 14.74 -6.50 -10.72
CA ARG A 158 13.68 -6.56 -11.73
C ARG A 158 14.25 -6.65 -13.14
N ARG A 159 13.59 -7.43 -13.98
CA ARG A 159 13.86 -7.44 -15.43
C ARG A 159 13.31 -6.16 -16.05
N GLU A 160 13.78 -5.83 -17.25
CA GLU A 160 13.27 -4.66 -17.98
C GLU A 160 11.75 -4.76 -18.17
N GLY A 161 11.03 -3.72 -17.74
CA GLY A 161 9.57 -3.66 -17.83
C GLY A 161 8.80 -4.60 -16.89
N GLU A 162 9.48 -5.33 -16.01
CA GLU A 162 8.84 -6.21 -15.02
C GLU A 162 8.16 -5.40 -13.93
N SER A 163 6.90 -5.71 -13.65
CA SER A 163 6.11 -5.11 -12.57
C SER A 163 6.40 -5.77 -11.22
N PHE A 164 5.99 -5.11 -10.13
CA PHE A 164 6.19 -5.64 -8.77
C PHE A 164 5.49 -6.98 -8.56
N ILE A 165 4.27 -7.16 -9.09
CA ILE A 165 3.56 -8.44 -9.01
C ILE A 165 4.27 -9.55 -9.77
N GLU A 166 4.82 -9.27 -10.96
CA GLU A 166 5.55 -10.27 -11.74
C GLU A 166 6.84 -10.70 -11.02
N PHE A 167 7.55 -9.72 -10.47
CA PHE A 167 8.74 -9.96 -9.65
C PHE A 167 8.43 -10.82 -8.43
N THR A 168 7.43 -10.43 -7.62
CA THR A 168 7.05 -11.17 -6.41
C THR A 168 6.42 -12.53 -6.71
N SER A 169 5.83 -12.72 -7.89
CA SER A 169 5.30 -14.01 -8.33
C SER A 169 6.40 -15.01 -8.69
N ARG A 170 7.51 -14.55 -9.30
CA ARG A 170 8.65 -15.43 -9.64
C ARG A 170 9.65 -15.63 -8.51
N THR A 171 9.59 -14.80 -7.47
CA THR A 171 10.54 -14.79 -6.36
C THR A 171 9.99 -15.60 -5.20
N SER A 172 10.80 -16.52 -4.66
CA SER A 172 10.38 -17.37 -3.54
C SER A 172 10.21 -16.57 -2.25
N ASP A 173 9.43 -17.10 -1.29
CA ASP A 173 9.27 -16.45 0.02
C ASP A 173 10.59 -16.33 0.78
N GLN A 174 11.51 -17.28 0.59
CA GLN A 174 12.84 -17.24 1.20
C GLN A 174 13.67 -16.08 0.65
N GLU A 175 13.65 -15.86 -0.67
CA GLU A 175 14.33 -14.73 -1.31
C GLU A 175 13.71 -13.39 -0.90
N LEU A 176 12.38 -13.29 -0.85
CA LEU A 176 11.69 -12.08 -0.38
C LEU A 176 12.02 -11.76 1.08
N LYS A 177 12.07 -12.79 1.95
CA LYS A 177 12.51 -12.63 3.35
C LYS A 177 13.96 -12.20 3.45
N ALA A 178 14.85 -12.77 2.63
CA ALA A 178 16.26 -12.39 2.63
C ALA A 178 16.47 -10.91 2.30
N MET A 179 15.70 -10.35 1.36
CA MET A 179 15.76 -8.92 1.02
C MET A 179 15.49 -8.00 2.22
N ALA A 180 14.60 -8.40 3.14
CA ALA A 180 14.29 -7.62 4.33
C ALA A 180 15.45 -7.61 5.36
N HIS A 181 16.34 -8.61 5.33
CA HIS A 181 17.48 -8.71 6.23
C HIS A 181 18.77 -8.07 5.67
N GLU A 182 18.84 -7.80 4.36
CA GLU A 182 20.03 -7.23 3.72
C GLU A 182 20.23 -5.72 3.99
N LEU A 183 19.23 -5.04 4.56
CA LEU A 183 19.26 -3.58 4.81
C LEU A 183 19.30 -3.18 6.30
N VAL A 184 19.58 -4.14 7.20
CA VAL A 184 19.81 -3.91 8.64
C VAL A 184 21.29 -4.01 8.96
#